data_AF-A0A957L6Z1-F1
#
_entry.id   AF-A0A957L6Z1-F1
#
_cell.length_a   1.000
_cell.length_b   1.000
_cell.length_c   1.000
_cell.angle_alpha   90.00
_cell.angle_beta   90.00
_cell.angle_gamma   90.00
#
_symmetry.space_group_name_H-M   'P 1'
#
loop_
_entity.id
_entity.type
_entity.pdbx_description
1 polymer ?
#
loop_
_entity_poly.entity_id
_entity_poly.type
_entity_poly.pdbx_seq_one_letter_code
_entity_poly.pdbx_strand_id
1 'polypeptide(L)'
;EDVVVGPATFSVTYPIFDDFASLPDDVVYARQPIQSFVRPEGGTHYYEVVLVESMNISWVQAAILATSEGGYLASLTSPEENAFVFSLVNDDAYFWQFPDDYTPDSHYRIKIGPFLGGVRVSDTEDSLAGWQWLSGEAWDYTNWAQNLDDGVTDRDPRDNTQPNGAGRQNIMGFGELNVPVPTWGDYWDTVAQYGERGMPSGYNRGFVIEYDEMPD
;
A
#
# COMPACT_ATOMS: atom_id res chain seq x y z
N GLU A 1 -5.50 -16.91 -12.36
CA GLU A 1 -6.85 -16.45 -12.68
C GLU A 1 -6.84 -14.93 -12.80
N ASP A 2 -7.79 -14.34 -13.53
CA ASP A 2 -7.89 -12.88 -13.61
C ASP A 2 -8.85 -12.39 -12.53
N VAL A 3 -8.39 -11.43 -11.74
CA VAL A 3 -9.10 -10.84 -10.61
C VAL A 3 -9.31 -9.36 -10.89
N VAL A 4 -10.55 -8.89 -10.76
CA VAL A 4 -10.90 -7.49 -10.96
C VAL A 4 -10.99 -6.79 -9.61
N VAL A 5 -10.24 -5.70 -9.45
CA VAL A 5 -10.28 -4.84 -8.26
C VAL A 5 -10.44 -3.40 -8.73
N GLY A 6 -11.62 -2.83 -8.50
CA GLY A 6 -11.97 -1.50 -8.98
C GLY A 6 -11.74 -1.35 -10.50
N PRO A 7 -10.92 -0.38 -10.94
CA PRO A 7 -10.63 -0.16 -12.37
C PRO A 7 -9.56 -1.10 -12.95
N ALA A 8 -8.91 -1.93 -12.13
CA ALA A 8 -7.77 -2.75 -12.52
C ALA A 8 -8.11 -4.24 -12.64
N THR A 9 -7.39 -4.94 -13.51
CA THR A 9 -7.44 -6.40 -13.65
C THR A 9 -6.04 -6.97 -13.42
N PHE A 10 -5.94 -7.95 -12.53
CA PHE A 10 -4.69 -8.60 -12.14
C PHE A 10 -4.72 -10.08 -12.51
N SER A 11 -3.64 -10.58 -13.11
CA SER A 11 -3.47 -12.01 -13.33
C SER A 11 -2.71 -12.62 -12.15
N VAL A 12 -3.41 -13.36 -11.30
CA VAL A 12 -2.86 -13.94 -10.07
C VAL A 12 -2.62 -15.45 -10.20
N THR A 13 -1.58 -15.95 -9.53
CA THR A 13 -1.25 -17.40 -9.43
C THR A 13 -1.42 -17.95 -8.01
N TYR A 14 -1.76 -17.09 -7.06
CA TYR A 14 -1.94 -17.40 -5.65
C TYR A 14 -3.44 -17.41 -5.26
N PRO A 15 -3.81 -18.08 -4.15
CA PRO A 15 -5.18 -18.11 -3.67
C PRO A 15 -5.77 -16.73 -3.37
N ILE A 16 -7.03 -16.52 -3.71
CA ILE A 16 -7.83 -15.36 -3.32
C ILE A 16 -8.85 -15.77 -2.26
N PHE A 17 -9.16 -14.84 -1.35
CA PHE A 17 -10.10 -15.01 -0.26
C PHE A 17 -11.15 -13.92 -0.37
N ASP A 18 -12.43 -14.28 -0.18
CA ASP A 18 -13.56 -13.38 -0.42
C ASP A 18 -13.73 -12.35 0.69
N ASP A 19 -13.34 -12.71 1.92
CA ASP A 19 -13.51 -11.91 3.13
C ASP A 19 -12.57 -12.37 4.27
N PHE A 20 -12.58 -11.65 5.39
CA PHE A 20 -11.77 -12.01 6.57
C PHE A 20 -12.14 -13.36 7.21
N ALA A 21 -13.38 -13.84 7.06
CA ALA A 21 -13.82 -15.12 7.61
C ALA A 21 -13.34 -16.32 6.79
N SER A 22 -13.00 -16.08 5.51
CA SER A 22 -12.44 -17.06 4.58
C SER A 22 -10.91 -17.15 4.62
N LEU A 23 -10.25 -16.30 5.41
CA LEU A 23 -8.79 -16.33 5.55
C LEU A 23 -8.31 -17.65 6.19
N PRO A 24 -7.20 -18.22 5.70
CA PRO A 24 -6.57 -19.39 6.32
C PRO A 24 -6.10 -19.13 7.75
N ASP A 25 -6.09 -20.17 8.58
CA ASP A 25 -5.67 -20.09 9.99
C ASP A 25 -4.23 -19.57 10.20
N ASP A 26 -3.37 -19.66 9.17
CA ASP A 26 -1.99 -19.17 9.22
C ASP A 26 -1.83 -17.70 8.82
N VAL A 27 -2.93 -17.03 8.47
CA VAL A 27 -3.00 -15.57 8.31
C VAL A 27 -3.35 -14.96 9.66
N VAL A 28 -2.34 -14.39 10.31
CA VAL A 28 -2.47 -13.70 11.60
C VAL A 28 -2.56 -12.21 11.33
N TYR A 29 -3.67 -11.61 11.74
CA TYR A 29 -3.92 -10.18 11.58
C TYR A 29 -4.57 -9.58 12.83
N ALA A 30 -4.43 -8.26 12.97
CA ALA A 30 -5.10 -7.48 14.01
C ALA A 30 -5.70 -6.21 13.39
N ARG A 31 -7.02 -6.06 13.55
CA ARG A 31 -7.78 -4.87 13.17
C ARG A 31 -7.73 -3.84 14.30
N GLN A 32 -7.31 -2.62 13.99
CA GLN A 32 -7.22 -1.53 14.95
C GLN A 32 -8.56 -0.81 15.09
N PRO A 33 -8.79 -0.04 16.17
CA PRO A 33 -10.02 0.74 16.30
C PRO A 33 -10.16 1.76 15.17
N ILE A 34 -11.34 1.80 14.55
CA ILE A 34 -11.70 2.76 13.50
C ILE A 34 -11.53 4.20 14.02
N GLN A 35 -10.89 5.05 13.22
CA GLN A 35 -10.69 6.47 13.49
C GLN A 35 -11.42 7.31 12.43
N SER A 36 -12.12 8.36 12.85
CA SER A 36 -12.78 9.30 11.93
C SER A 36 -11.87 10.46 11.56
N PHE A 37 -11.98 10.96 10.33
CA PHE A 37 -11.33 12.16 9.85
C PHE A 37 -12.33 13.06 9.13
N VAL A 38 -12.37 14.34 9.51
CA VAL A 38 -13.17 15.35 8.80
C VAL A 38 -12.27 16.02 7.77
N ARG A 39 -12.61 15.86 6.49
CA ARG A 39 -11.77 16.37 5.41
C ARG A 39 -11.85 17.89 5.29
N PRO A 40 -10.78 18.57 4.79
CA PRO A 40 -10.76 20.03 4.64
C PRO A 40 -11.90 20.59 3.76
N GLU A 41 -12.32 19.86 2.73
CA GLU A 41 -13.42 20.18 1.83
C GLU A 41 -14.81 19.87 2.40
N GLY A 42 -14.86 19.22 3.56
CA GLY A 42 -16.06 18.72 4.22
C GLY A 42 -16.31 17.23 3.98
N GLY A 43 -17.23 16.66 4.74
CA GLY A 43 -17.41 15.20 4.81
C GLY A 43 -16.58 14.57 5.92
N THR A 44 -16.97 13.37 6.34
CA THR A 44 -16.24 12.58 7.35
C THR A 44 -16.03 11.19 6.81
N HIS A 45 -14.76 10.80 6.73
CA HIS A 45 -14.35 9.46 6.34
C HIS A 45 -13.84 8.72 7.57
N TYR A 46 -13.82 7.40 7.49
CA TYR A 46 -13.42 6.53 8.58
C TYR A 46 -12.30 5.62 8.11
N TYR A 47 -11.34 5.37 8.99
CA TYR A 47 -10.11 4.67 8.67
C TYR A 47 -9.85 3.55 9.65
N GLU A 48 -9.52 2.38 9.14
CA GLU A 48 -9.16 1.21 9.92
C GLU A 48 -7.81 0.67 9.45
N VAL A 49 -6.88 0.53 10.40
CA VAL A 49 -5.60 -0.09 10.13
C VAL A 49 -5.69 -1.58 10.39
N VAL A 50 -5.21 -2.39 9.45
CA VAL A 50 -5.07 -3.83 9.62
C VAL A 50 -3.59 -4.18 9.65
N LEU A 51 -3.09 -4.66 10.79
CA LEU A 51 -1.77 -5.26 10.94
C LEU A 51 -1.82 -6.70 10.42
N VAL A 52 -0.91 -7.08 9.53
CA VAL A 52 -0.77 -8.45 9.01
C VAL A 52 0.55 -9.03 9.53
N GLU A 53 0.52 -9.65 10.71
CA GLU A 53 1.72 -10.17 11.39
C GLU A 53 2.41 -11.29 10.60
N SER A 54 1.62 -12.07 9.86
CA SER A 54 2.07 -13.20 9.05
C SER A 54 2.66 -12.79 7.68
N MET A 55 2.55 -11.51 7.31
CA MET A 55 3.17 -10.89 6.12
C MET A 55 2.81 -11.54 4.76
N ASN A 56 1.61 -12.11 4.66
CA ASN A 56 1.17 -13.00 3.58
C ASN A 56 -0.19 -12.57 3.01
N ILE A 57 -0.44 -11.26 3.00
CA ILE A 57 -1.56 -10.64 2.30
C ILE A 57 -0.98 -9.71 1.24
N SER A 58 -1.26 -10.03 -0.03
CA SER A 58 -0.94 -9.19 -1.19
C SER A 58 -1.85 -7.96 -1.25
N TRP A 59 -1.49 -7.00 -2.09
CA TRP A 59 -2.32 -5.81 -2.30
C TRP A 59 -3.70 -6.16 -2.87
N VAL A 60 -3.77 -7.10 -3.82
CA VAL A 60 -5.05 -7.57 -4.41
C VAL A 60 -5.95 -8.18 -3.33
N GLN A 61 -5.39 -9.03 -2.46
CA GLN A 61 -6.14 -9.60 -1.34
C GLN A 61 -6.56 -8.51 -0.34
N ALA A 62 -5.67 -7.58 0.00
CA ALA A 62 -6.00 -6.46 0.90
C ALA A 62 -7.14 -5.59 0.35
N ALA A 63 -7.18 -5.36 -0.96
CA ALA A 63 -8.25 -4.61 -1.61
C ALA A 63 -9.59 -5.36 -1.59
N ILE A 64 -9.57 -6.68 -1.78
CA ILE A 64 -10.78 -7.52 -1.66
C ILE A 64 -11.29 -7.52 -0.22
N LEU A 65 -10.40 -7.68 0.77
CA LEU A 65 -10.73 -7.62 2.19
C LEU A 65 -11.30 -6.25 2.58
N ALA A 66 -10.74 -5.16 2.07
CA ALA A 66 -11.29 -3.82 2.30
C ALA A 66 -12.72 -3.70 1.72
N THR A 67 -12.91 -4.20 0.50
CA THR A 67 -14.22 -4.20 -0.19
C THR A 67 -15.24 -5.07 0.53
N SER A 68 -14.84 -6.22 1.09
CA SER A 68 -15.74 -7.12 1.82
C SER A 68 -16.29 -6.49 3.10
N GLU A 69 -15.59 -5.51 3.66
CA GLU A 69 -16.03 -4.73 4.82
C GLU A 69 -16.84 -3.48 4.44
N GLY A 70 -17.12 -3.28 3.15
CA GLY A 70 -17.85 -2.11 2.64
C GLY A 70 -16.97 -0.86 2.48
N GLY A 71 -15.65 -1.00 2.57
CA GLY A 71 -14.69 0.07 2.35
C GLY A 71 -13.83 -0.13 1.11
N TYR A 72 -12.71 0.57 1.06
CA TYR A 72 -11.69 0.49 0.02
C TYR A 72 -10.31 0.58 0.67
N LEU A 73 -9.25 0.18 -0.04
CA LEU A 73 -7.93 0.60 0.41
C LEU A 73 -7.85 2.13 0.35
N ALA A 74 -7.26 2.73 1.38
CA ALA A 74 -7.37 4.16 1.63
C ALA A 74 -6.86 5.04 0.49
N SER A 75 -7.63 6.07 0.19
CA SER A 75 -7.35 7.14 -0.76
C SER A 75 -6.91 8.37 0.00
N LEU A 76 -5.84 9.00 -0.45
CA LEU A 76 -5.27 10.16 0.23
C LEU A 76 -5.32 11.34 -0.74
N THR A 77 -6.30 12.21 -0.55
CA THR A 77 -6.67 13.29 -1.49
C THR A 77 -6.19 14.67 -1.04
N SER A 78 -5.62 14.75 0.17
CA SER A 78 -5.06 16.00 0.71
C SER A 78 -3.83 15.75 1.58
N PRO A 79 -2.96 16.77 1.77
CA PRO A 79 -1.87 16.69 2.73
C PRO A 79 -2.33 16.38 4.16
N GLU A 80 -3.46 16.94 4.59
CA GLU A 80 -4.03 16.73 5.92
C GLU A 80 -4.50 15.29 6.13
N GLU A 81 -5.17 14.73 5.13
CA GLU A 81 -5.61 13.33 5.13
C GLU A 81 -4.42 12.38 5.12
N ASN A 82 -3.43 12.63 4.26
CA ASN A 82 -2.21 11.83 4.22
C ASN A 82 -1.48 11.84 5.58
N ALA A 83 -1.35 13.01 6.20
CA ALA A 83 -0.73 13.13 7.52
C ALA A 83 -1.53 12.41 8.61
N PHE A 84 -2.86 12.50 8.57
CA PHE A 84 -3.74 11.79 9.48
C PHE A 84 -3.58 10.27 9.34
N VAL A 85 -3.74 9.74 8.12
CA VAL A 85 -3.64 8.29 7.87
C VAL A 85 -2.24 7.77 8.22
N PHE A 86 -1.19 8.49 7.83
CA PHE A 86 0.17 8.13 8.23
C PHE A 86 0.35 8.10 9.76
N SER A 87 -0.29 9.00 10.50
CA SER A 87 -0.20 9.00 11.97
C SER A 87 -0.75 7.74 12.63
N LEU A 88 -1.68 7.04 11.96
CA LEU A 88 -2.23 5.76 12.43
C LEU A 88 -1.23 4.60 12.30
N VAL A 89 -0.26 4.73 11.38
CA VAL A 89 0.65 3.67 10.97
C VAL A 89 2.12 4.01 11.18
N ASN A 90 2.45 5.17 11.76
CA ASN A 90 3.82 5.64 12.00
C ASN A 90 4.52 4.84 13.13
N ASP A 91 4.64 3.53 12.94
CA ASP A 91 5.28 2.56 13.80
C ASP A 91 5.91 1.47 12.91
N ASP A 92 7.10 0.99 13.29
CA ASP A 92 7.83 -0.02 12.54
C ASP A 92 7.07 -1.35 12.39
N ALA A 93 6.08 -1.62 13.25
CA ALA A 93 5.24 -2.80 13.16
C ALA A 93 4.45 -2.90 11.84
N TYR A 94 4.15 -1.78 11.17
CA TYR A 94 3.37 -1.76 9.91
C TYR A 94 4.23 -1.78 8.65
N PHE A 95 5.55 -1.73 8.80
CA PHE A 95 6.49 -1.61 7.69
C PHE A 95 7.35 -2.86 7.59
N TRP A 96 7.40 -3.46 6.41
CA TRP A 96 8.39 -4.50 6.14
C TRP A 96 9.70 -3.87 5.67
N GLN A 97 10.82 -4.34 6.22
CA GLN A 97 12.15 -3.84 5.87
C GLN A 97 12.90 -4.87 5.02
N PHE A 98 13.45 -4.43 3.88
CA PHE A 98 14.35 -5.25 3.08
C PHE A 98 15.62 -5.63 3.88
N PRO A 99 16.12 -6.87 3.73
CA PRO A 99 17.29 -7.34 4.46
C PRO A 99 18.60 -6.71 3.97
N ASP A 100 19.61 -6.72 4.83
CA ASP A 100 20.92 -6.10 4.59
C ASP A 100 21.73 -6.77 3.45
N ASP A 101 21.47 -8.05 3.18
CA ASP A 101 22.19 -8.89 2.22
C ASP A 101 21.37 -9.17 0.95
N TYR A 102 20.38 -8.32 0.65
CA TYR A 102 19.65 -8.40 -0.61
C TYR A 102 20.58 -8.04 -1.78
N THR A 103 21.00 -9.07 -2.53
CA THR A 103 22.09 -9.02 -3.52
C THR A 103 21.69 -8.82 -5.00
N PRO A 104 20.44 -9.02 -5.44
CA PRO A 104 20.05 -8.73 -6.83
C PRO A 104 19.96 -7.23 -7.16
N ASP A 105 19.69 -6.39 -6.18
CA ASP A 105 19.55 -4.94 -6.30
C ASP A 105 19.83 -4.30 -4.94
N SER A 106 20.36 -3.08 -4.88
CA SER A 106 20.81 -2.44 -3.64
C SER A 106 19.68 -1.90 -2.76
N HIS A 107 18.51 -2.56 -2.78
CA HIS A 107 17.38 -2.27 -1.88
C HIS A 107 17.69 -2.78 -0.47
N TYR A 108 18.73 -2.27 0.18
CA TYR A 108 19.00 -2.65 1.57
C TYR A 108 18.30 -1.68 2.52
N ARG A 109 17.62 -2.22 3.54
CA ARG A 109 17.00 -1.48 4.65
C ARG A 109 15.80 -0.59 4.31
N ILE A 110 15.39 -0.53 3.05
CA ILE A 110 14.18 0.16 2.66
C ILE A 110 12.96 -0.43 3.35
N LYS A 111 12.05 0.45 3.76
CA LYS A 111 10.78 0.09 4.36
C LYS A 111 9.64 0.36 3.39
N ILE A 112 8.75 -0.64 3.28
CA ILE A 112 7.55 -0.57 2.45
C ILE A 112 6.30 -0.95 3.23
N GLY A 113 5.18 -0.44 2.76
CA GLY A 113 3.86 -0.61 3.37
C GLY A 113 3.60 0.41 4.49
N PRO A 114 2.43 0.40 5.11
CA PRO A 114 1.27 -0.41 4.74
C PRO A 114 0.71 -0.02 3.37
N PHE A 115 -0.09 -0.91 2.76
CA PHE A 115 -0.71 -0.68 1.46
C PHE A 115 -1.79 0.40 1.51
N LEU A 116 -1.90 1.13 0.40
CA LEU A 116 -2.88 2.20 0.13
C LEU A 116 -3.62 1.91 -1.18
N GLY A 117 -4.71 2.63 -1.47
CA GLY A 117 -5.64 2.32 -2.55
C GLY A 117 -5.28 2.81 -3.94
N GLY A 118 -4.08 3.35 -4.15
CA GLY A 118 -3.66 3.78 -5.48
C GLY A 118 -3.33 2.58 -6.36
N VAL A 119 -3.86 2.59 -7.57
CA VAL A 119 -3.60 1.57 -8.58
C VAL A 119 -3.36 2.23 -9.93
N ARG A 120 -2.42 1.68 -10.70
CA ARG A 120 -2.08 2.18 -12.03
C ARG A 120 -2.76 1.34 -13.10
N VAL A 121 -3.58 1.99 -13.92
CA VAL A 121 -4.31 1.39 -15.05
C VAL A 121 -3.85 2.05 -16.36
N SER A 122 -2.56 1.91 -16.68
CA SER A 122 -1.97 2.42 -17.92
C SER A 122 -0.94 1.44 -18.49
N ASP A 123 -0.90 1.35 -19.82
CA ASP A 123 0.09 0.59 -20.59
C ASP A 123 1.26 1.46 -21.07
N THR A 124 1.30 2.75 -20.69
CA THR A 124 2.39 3.67 -21.06
C THR A 124 3.65 3.39 -20.25
N GLU A 125 4.82 3.80 -20.76
CA GLU A 125 6.07 3.78 -19.97
C GLU A 125 6.18 4.98 -18.99
N ASP A 126 5.33 6.00 -19.17
CA ASP A 126 5.21 7.10 -18.20
C ASP A 126 4.70 6.57 -16.85
N SER A 127 5.57 6.58 -15.85
CA SER A 127 5.32 6.04 -14.51
C SER A 127 4.37 6.93 -13.69
N LEU A 128 4.23 8.20 -14.04
CA LEU A 128 3.30 9.13 -13.40
C LEU A 128 1.88 9.04 -13.98
N ALA A 129 1.73 8.48 -15.18
CA ALA A 129 0.43 8.38 -15.84
C ALA A 129 -0.35 7.15 -15.38
N GLY A 130 -1.69 7.30 -15.30
CA GLY A 130 -2.64 6.19 -15.15
C GLY A 130 -2.99 5.79 -13.73
N TRP A 131 -2.48 6.49 -12.72
CA TRP A 131 -2.86 6.27 -11.33
C TRP A 131 -4.30 6.72 -11.05
N GLN A 132 -5.01 5.90 -10.30
CA GLN A 132 -6.39 6.09 -9.87
C GLN A 132 -6.56 5.54 -8.45
N TRP A 133 -7.49 6.12 -7.69
CA TRP A 133 -7.91 5.57 -6.40
C TRP A 133 -8.96 4.48 -6.59
N LEU A 134 -8.91 3.43 -5.77
CA LEU A 134 -9.95 2.40 -5.73
C LEU A 134 -11.33 2.95 -5.34
N SER A 135 -11.38 4.01 -4.55
CA SER A 135 -12.62 4.73 -4.19
C SER A 135 -13.29 5.42 -5.38
N GLY A 136 -12.55 5.62 -6.49
CA GLY A 136 -12.99 6.40 -7.65
C GLY A 136 -12.84 7.92 -7.48
N GLU A 137 -12.23 8.37 -6.39
CA GLU A 137 -11.94 9.78 -6.16
C GLU A 137 -10.90 10.35 -7.13
N ALA A 138 -10.85 11.68 -7.23
CA ALA A 138 -9.95 12.35 -8.13
C ALA A 138 -8.47 12.12 -7.74
N TRP A 139 -7.64 11.85 -8.74
CA TRP A 139 -6.18 11.78 -8.59
C TRP A 139 -5.56 13.17 -8.77
N ASP A 140 -5.74 14.06 -7.79
CA ASP A 140 -5.30 15.46 -7.86
C ASP A 140 -4.26 15.86 -6.80
N TYR A 141 -4.06 15.01 -5.79
CA TYR A 141 -2.97 15.11 -4.82
C TYR A 141 -1.99 13.94 -4.99
N THR A 142 -0.69 14.25 -4.91
CA THR A 142 0.36 13.23 -4.90
C THR A 142 1.40 13.50 -3.84
N ASN A 143 1.85 12.45 -3.13
CA ASN A 143 2.93 12.54 -2.16
C ASN A 143 3.99 11.44 -2.37
N TRP A 144 4.37 11.20 -3.62
CA TRP A 144 5.39 10.21 -3.97
C TRP A 144 6.72 10.47 -3.26
N ALA A 145 7.40 9.38 -2.90
CA ALA A 145 8.72 9.43 -2.30
C ALA A 145 9.72 10.11 -3.24
N GLN A 146 10.63 10.88 -2.65
CA GLN A 146 11.72 11.53 -3.38
C GLN A 146 12.99 11.27 -2.59
N ASN A 147 14.04 10.78 -3.26
CA ASN A 147 15.37 10.77 -2.67
C ASN A 147 15.93 12.20 -2.71
N LEU A 148 16.29 12.74 -1.55
CA LEU A 148 16.87 14.07 -1.44
C LEU A 148 18.41 14.04 -1.38
N ASP A 149 19.02 12.85 -1.22
CA ASP A 149 20.48 12.62 -1.10
C ASP A 149 21.18 13.61 -0.15
N ASP A 150 20.45 14.12 0.85
CA ASP A 150 20.85 15.27 1.68
C ASP A 150 21.57 14.85 2.97
N GLY A 151 21.88 13.56 3.11
CA GLY A 151 22.56 12.98 4.27
C GLY A 151 21.65 12.76 5.48
N VAL A 152 20.33 12.97 5.36
CA VAL A 152 19.31 12.64 6.34
C VAL A 152 18.47 11.46 5.84
N THR A 153 18.22 10.48 6.71
CA THR A 153 17.20 9.40 6.66
C THR A 153 16.89 8.70 5.32
N ASP A 154 17.77 8.81 4.33
CA ASP A 154 17.94 7.86 3.25
C ASP A 154 19.39 7.38 3.27
N ARG A 155 19.56 6.06 3.28
CA ARG A 155 20.86 5.37 3.24
C ARG A 155 20.91 4.44 2.04
N ASP A 156 19.87 4.45 1.21
CA ASP A 156 19.85 3.77 -0.07
C ASP A 156 20.70 4.59 -1.06
N PRO A 157 21.64 3.96 -1.77
CA PRO A 157 22.46 4.65 -2.77
C PRO A 157 21.73 4.81 -4.11
N ARG A 158 20.47 4.37 -4.22
CA ARG A 158 19.64 4.47 -5.44
C ARG A 158 18.88 5.79 -5.49
N ASP A 159 18.55 6.20 -6.71
CA ASP A 159 17.51 7.20 -6.93
C ASP A 159 16.15 6.58 -6.60
N ASN A 160 15.58 6.98 -5.46
CA ASN A 160 14.31 6.49 -4.95
C ASN A 160 13.18 7.51 -5.17
N THR A 161 13.25 8.25 -6.28
CA THR A 161 12.16 9.09 -6.75
C THR A 161 11.05 8.21 -7.30
N GLN A 162 9.84 8.35 -6.77
CA GLN A 162 8.70 7.53 -7.15
C GLN A 162 7.65 8.35 -7.91
N PRO A 163 6.81 7.71 -8.74
CA PRO A 163 6.91 6.32 -9.22
C PRO A 163 8.05 6.16 -10.25
N ASN A 164 8.84 5.09 -10.18
CA ASN A 164 9.97 4.86 -11.10
C ASN A 164 9.98 3.53 -11.88
N GLY A 165 8.93 2.72 -11.76
CA GLY A 165 8.90 1.39 -12.36
C GLY A 165 8.79 1.29 -13.88
N ALA A 166 8.96 2.39 -14.63
CA ALA A 166 8.71 2.47 -16.09
C ALA A 166 7.37 1.83 -16.50
N GLY A 167 6.35 2.01 -15.65
CA GLY A 167 5.01 1.46 -15.83
C GLY A 167 4.79 0.00 -15.39
N ARG A 168 5.79 -0.65 -14.80
CA ARG A 168 5.67 -2.05 -14.33
C ARG A 168 5.19 -2.18 -12.89
N GLN A 169 5.51 -1.21 -12.05
CA GLN A 169 4.92 -1.06 -10.72
C GLN A 169 3.56 -0.38 -10.86
N ASN A 170 2.55 -0.95 -10.20
CA ASN A 170 1.14 -0.68 -10.47
C ASN A 170 0.24 -0.64 -9.24
N ILE A 171 0.80 -0.82 -8.05
CA ILE A 171 0.11 -0.67 -6.76
C ILE A 171 0.91 0.27 -5.84
N MET A 172 0.38 0.67 -4.68
CA MET A 172 1.13 1.55 -3.77
C MET A 172 0.97 1.26 -2.28
N GLY A 173 1.83 1.92 -1.50
CA GLY A 173 1.75 2.05 -0.05
C GLY A 173 2.71 3.12 0.45
N PHE A 174 2.82 3.28 1.77
CA PHE A 174 3.82 4.18 2.36
C PHE A 174 5.25 3.63 2.21
N GLY A 175 6.22 4.52 1.98
CA GLY A 175 7.62 4.16 1.72
C GLY A 175 8.31 5.20 0.84
N GLU A 176 9.44 4.91 0.20
CA GLU A 176 10.33 3.74 0.32
C GLU A 176 11.62 4.11 1.06
N LEU A 177 11.55 4.74 2.23
CA LEU A 177 12.75 5.17 2.97
C LEU A 177 13.15 4.14 4.04
N ASN A 178 14.32 4.32 4.66
CA ASN A 178 14.82 3.41 5.71
C ASN A 178 14.08 3.53 7.07
N VAL A 179 13.06 4.38 7.12
CA VAL A 179 12.16 4.58 8.25
C VAL A 179 10.73 4.70 7.72
N PRO A 180 9.71 4.53 8.57
CA PRO A 180 8.34 4.92 8.23
C PRO A 180 8.27 6.38 7.78
N VAL A 181 7.69 6.63 6.61
CA VAL A 181 7.55 7.98 6.04
C VAL A 181 6.16 8.20 5.44
N PRO A 182 5.65 9.44 5.46
CA PRO A 182 4.31 9.76 4.95
C PRO A 182 4.24 9.82 3.41
N THR A 183 5.34 9.56 2.71
CA THR A 183 5.40 9.53 1.25
C THR A 183 5.08 8.15 0.70
N TRP A 184 4.76 8.09 -0.59
CA TRP A 184 4.28 6.86 -1.24
C TRP A 184 5.36 6.21 -2.12
N GLY A 185 5.40 4.89 -2.10
CA GLY A 185 6.11 4.08 -3.09
C GLY A 185 5.14 3.39 -4.06
N ASP A 186 5.56 3.19 -5.30
CA ASP A 186 4.90 2.27 -6.23
C ASP A 186 5.55 0.88 -6.12
N TYR A 187 4.73 -0.17 -6.15
CA TYR A 187 5.21 -1.54 -6.04
C TYR A 187 4.63 -2.41 -7.14
N TRP A 188 5.25 -3.58 -7.31
CA TRP A 188 4.71 -4.63 -8.15
C TRP A 188 3.49 -5.24 -7.46
N ASP A 189 2.44 -5.53 -8.20
CA ASP A 189 1.29 -6.32 -7.74
C ASP A 189 1.65 -7.72 -7.18
N THR A 190 2.90 -8.14 -7.38
CA THR A 190 3.48 -9.37 -6.82
C THR A 190 4.05 -9.23 -5.39
N VAL A 191 3.96 -8.07 -4.74
CA VAL A 191 4.37 -7.93 -3.33
C VAL A 191 3.48 -8.78 -2.41
N ALA A 192 4.11 -9.50 -1.47
CA ALA A 192 3.44 -10.25 -0.40
C ALA A 192 2.42 -11.33 -0.84
N GLN A 193 2.63 -11.97 -1.99
CA GLN A 193 1.75 -13.05 -2.47
C GLN A 193 1.62 -14.19 -1.44
N TYR A 194 0.39 -14.60 -1.14
CA TYR A 194 0.13 -15.71 -0.23
C TYR A 194 0.70 -17.02 -0.81
N GLY A 195 1.47 -17.76 0.00
CA GLY A 195 2.11 -19.02 -0.40
C GLY A 195 3.36 -18.88 -1.28
N GLU A 196 3.56 -17.73 -1.94
CA GLU A 196 4.74 -17.43 -2.77
C GLU A 196 5.65 -16.39 -2.07
N ARG A 197 6.55 -16.88 -1.22
CA ARG A 197 7.49 -16.04 -0.43
C ARG A 197 8.80 -15.72 -1.18
N GLY A 198 8.70 -15.39 -2.46
CA GLY A 198 9.85 -15.10 -3.31
C GLY A 198 10.33 -13.66 -3.18
N MET A 199 11.57 -13.45 -2.76
CA MET A 199 12.31 -12.24 -3.14
C MET A 199 12.43 -12.22 -4.67
N PRO A 200 12.23 -11.09 -5.37
CA PRO A 200 12.57 -9.72 -4.94
C PRO A 200 11.41 -8.85 -4.44
N SER A 201 10.15 -9.28 -4.57
CA SER A 201 8.99 -8.37 -4.49
C SER A 201 8.70 -7.80 -3.09
N GLY A 202 9.39 -8.29 -2.06
CA GLY A 202 9.19 -7.85 -0.68
C GLY A 202 7.89 -8.36 -0.06
N TYR A 203 7.65 -7.94 1.17
CA TYR A 203 6.46 -8.29 1.94
C TYR A 203 5.74 -7.03 2.42
N ASN A 204 4.55 -7.23 2.98
CA ASN A 204 3.75 -6.17 3.57
C ASN A 204 3.37 -6.57 4.99
N ARG A 205 3.26 -5.58 5.89
CA ARG A 205 2.84 -5.78 7.29
C ARG A 205 1.49 -5.14 7.62
N GLY A 206 0.82 -4.53 6.66
CA GLY A 206 -0.51 -3.99 6.90
C GLY A 206 -1.07 -3.21 5.73
N PHE A 207 -2.32 -2.83 5.89
CA PHE A 207 -3.04 -2.00 4.93
C PHE A 207 -4.03 -1.11 5.68
N VAL A 208 -4.46 -0.03 5.04
CA VAL A 208 -5.45 0.88 5.59
C VAL A 208 -6.73 0.77 4.79
N ILE A 209 -7.83 0.47 5.47
CA ILE A 209 -9.18 0.51 4.91
C ILE A 209 -9.76 1.91 5.18
N GLU A 210 -10.41 2.47 4.18
CA GLU A 210 -11.20 3.69 4.25
C GLU A 210 -12.68 3.36 4.02
N TYR A 211 -13.56 4.06 4.74
CA TYR A 211 -15.02 3.98 4.62
C TYR A 211 -15.63 5.38 4.48
N ASP A 212 -16.60 5.51 3.59
CA ASP A 212 -17.38 6.75 3.40
C ASP A 212 -18.33 7.04 4.59
N GLU A 213 -18.76 5.98 5.28
CA GLU A 213 -19.61 6.02 6.46
C GLU A 213 -19.06 5.07 7.53
N MET A 214 -19.41 5.27 8.80
CA MET A 214 -18.99 4.35 9.87
C MET A 214 -19.57 2.96 9.58
N PRO A 215 -18.76 1.90 9.47
CA PRO A 215 -19.26 0.55 9.26
C PRO A 215 -20.04 0.06 10.49
N ASP A 216 -21.07 -0.76 10.26
CA ASP A 216 -22.00 -1.30 11.28
C ASP A 216 -21.35 -2.29 12.26
#